data_AF-A0A8J5KND3-F1
#
_entry.id   AF-A0A8J5KND3-F1
#
_cell.length_a   1.000
_cell.length_b   1.000
_cell.length_c   1.000
_cell.angle_alpha   90.00
_cell.angle_beta   90.00
_cell.angle_gamma   90.00
#
_symmetry.space_group_name_H-M   'P 1'
#
loop_
_entity.id
_entity.type
_entity.pdbx_description
1 polymer ?
#
loop_
_entity_poly.entity_id
_entity_poly.type
_entity_poly.pdbx_seq_one_letter_code
_entity_poly.pdbx_strand_id
1 'polypeptide(L)'
;MGENGGKEESKSAAFGLLEEDAVDYYFSSSSSSSQAGLGLPPAKKKQPKRTSFDDEDFLNLLHGSDPFKIELNRLQNLVKDKDRELSEAYSEIKGLRLVERAKDKALAEVSEELNKMVEKLQLSEAALESKMKKSIQLFIVISNFDPQNLEIKRVTEEKKEALAAQFAAEATLRRVHAAQKDEALPSLEDILFPLEAEIKLLKQEIANLQDDNRVLERLTKTKEAALLEAEREVQIAKVKAALVDDLQNKNQELMKQNEINQEEYKILDRMHRQKVAEVEKLAQTVHDLEEALLSGAAAANAVRDYQRQVNELKGEKKTLERTLSRAMVAENRAAVVMANEWKDTNDKVIPVKQWLEERRVLTVTNKLWHCAAA
;
A
#
# COMPACT_ATOMS: atom_id res chain seq x y z
N MET A 1 20.32 61.86 -50.91
CA MET A 1 20.99 61.99 -49.61
C MET A 1 20.32 60.98 -48.71
N GLY A 2 20.86 59.82 -48.36
CA GLY A 2 22.24 59.44 -48.16
C GLY A 2 22.23 58.52 -46.92
N GLU A 3 22.50 57.22 -47.16
CA GLU A 3 23.18 56.26 -46.25
C GLU A 3 22.43 55.77 -44.99
N ASN A 4 22.16 54.49 -44.76
CA ASN A 4 22.91 53.20 -44.78
C ASN A 4 23.21 52.69 -43.35
N GLY A 5 23.01 51.38 -43.16
CA GLY A 5 23.54 50.58 -42.04
C GLY A 5 22.45 50.12 -41.05
N GLY A 6 21.96 48.88 -41.03
CA GLY A 6 22.60 47.63 -41.45
C GLY A 6 23.51 47.12 -40.34
N LYS A 7 22.97 46.31 -39.41
CA LYS A 7 23.74 45.32 -38.64
C LYS A 7 22.83 44.20 -38.15
N GLU A 8 22.83 43.12 -38.92
CA GLU A 8 22.60 41.77 -38.46
C GLU A 8 23.72 41.38 -37.48
N GLU A 9 23.37 40.74 -36.38
CA GLU A 9 24.28 39.80 -35.70
C GLU A 9 23.49 38.54 -35.34
N SER A 10 23.77 37.48 -36.09
CA SER A 10 23.43 36.11 -35.75
C SER A 10 24.34 35.62 -34.62
N LYS A 11 23.78 35.04 -33.56
CA LYS A 11 24.50 34.06 -32.73
C LYS A 11 23.62 32.86 -32.43
N SER A 12 24.04 31.74 -33.01
CA SER A 12 23.56 30.39 -32.73
C SER A 12 24.33 29.79 -31.55
N ALA A 13 23.60 29.00 -30.76
CA ALA A 13 24.02 27.89 -29.90
C ALA A 13 24.98 28.16 -28.73
N ALA A 14 24.48 27.94 -27.51
CA ALA A 14 25.07 26.97 -26.59
C ALA A 14 24.08 26.59 -25.48
N PHE A 15 23.81 25.30 -25.44
CA PHE A 15 23.19 24.51 -24.39
C PHE A 15 24.02 24.63 -23.09
N GLY A 16 23.39 24.97 -21.97
CA GLY A 16 24.07 25.15 -20.69
C GLY A 16 23.08 25.13 -19.54
N LEU A 17 22.84 23.93 -19.02
CA LEU A 17 22.19 23.64 -17.74
C LEU A 17 22.90 24.38 -16.61
N LEU A 18 22.20 25.30 -15.93
CA LEU A 18 22.52 25.71 -14.57
C LEU A 18 21.20 25.91 -13.81
N GLU A 19 20.89 24.90 -13.00
CA GLU A 19 19.96 24.96 -11.88
C GLU A 19 20.42 26.02 -10.88
N GLU A 20 19.54 26.95 -10.52
CA GLU A 20 19.55 27.56 -9.20
C GLU A 20 18.12 27.60 -8.64
N ASP A 21 18.05 27.21 -7.38
CA ASP A 21 17.08 27.57 -6.35
C ASP A 21 15.69 26.94 -6.34
N ALA A 22 15.58 25.86 -5.55
CA ALA A 22 14.37 25.59 -4.77
C ALA A 22 14.73 25.20 -3.32
N VAL A 23 14.36 26.10 -2.44
CA VAL A 23 14.43 26.06 -0.99
C VAL A 23 13.47 25.00 -0.42
N ASP A 24 13.92 24.35 0.63
CA ASP A 24 13.23 23.48 1.59
C ASP A 24 11.71 23.65 1.74
N TYR A 25 10.96 22.56 1.58
CA TYR A 25 9.87 22.21 2.52
C TYR A 25 9.38 20.76 2.36
N TYR A 26 9.95 19.81 3.10
CA TYR A 26 9.22 18.58 3.45
C TYR A 26 9.53 18.18 4.90
N PHE A 27 8.65 18.60 5.79
CA PHE A 27 8.50 18.07 7.13
C PHE A 27 7.79 16.72 7.03
N SER A 28 8.45 15.63 7.42
CA SER A 28 7.78 14.35 7.70
C SER A 28 8.38 13.73 8.95
N SER A 29 7.60 13.81 10.02
CA SER A 29 7.88 13.18 11.30
C SER A 29 7.75 11.67 11.18
N SER A 30 8.81 10.95 11.55
CA SER A 30 8.73 9.53 11.91
C SER A 30 9.51 9.34 13.20
N SER A 31 8.76 9.19 14.29
CA SER A 31 9.28 8.92 15.62
C SER A 31 9.52 7.43 15.79
N SER A 32 10.79 7.01 15.77
CA SER A 32 11.25 5.71 16.24
C SER A 32 12.18 5.92 17.43
N SER A 33 11.69 5.65 18.64
CA SER A 33 12.48 5.60 19.85
C SER A 33 13.22 4.27 19.92
N SER A 34 14.55 4.33 19.95
CA SER A 34 15.42 3.20 20.31
C SER A 34 16.46 3.75 21.27
N GLN A 35 16.38 3.33 22.53
CA GLN A 35 17.33 3.68 23.57
C GLN A 35 17.91 2.39 24.15
N ALA A 36 19.20 2.16 23.95
CA ALA A 36 19.99 1.12 24.59
C ALA A 36 21.43 1.61 24.80
N GLY A 37 22.00 1.32 25.99
CA GLY A 37 23.40 1.57 26.36
C GLY A 37 23.55 2.22 27.74
N LEU A 38 23.37 1.47 28.84
CA LEU A 38 24.41 0.79 29.65
C LEU A 38 25.15 1.69 30.66
N GLY A 39 24.94 1.38 31.95
CA GLY A 39 25.70 1.89 33.09
C GLY A 39 25.14 1.42 34.44
N LEU A 40 25.62 0.28 34.94
CA LEU A 40 25.44 -0.19 36.33
C LEU A 40 26.28 0.66 37.31
N PRO A 41 25.87 0.88 38.59
CA PRO A 41 26.21 -0.05 39.70
C PRO A 41 25.18 -0.03 40.88
N PRO A 42 25.50 -0.54 42.10
CA PRO A 42 25.42 -1.94 42.53
C PRO A 42 24.28 -2.24 43.55
N ALA A 43 24.07 -3.54 43.75
CA ALA A 43 23.02 -4.16 44.56
C ALA A 43 23.03 -3.82 46.06
N LYS A 44 21.83 -3.56 46.63
CA LYS A 44 21.55 -3.67 48.07
C LYS A 44 20.53 -4.79 48.33
N LYS A 45 20.98 -5.78 49.11
CA LYS A 45 20.20 -6.90 49.66
C LYS A 45 18.93 -6.40 50.38
N LYS A 46 17.75 -6.92 50.02
CA LYS A 46 16.56 -6.95 50.87
C LYS A 46 16.21 -8.41 51.20
N GLN A 47 16.13 -8.70 52.50
CA GLN A 47 15.76 -9.99 53.05
C GLN A 47 14.28 -10.32 52.77
N PRO A 48 13.89 -11.60 52.66
CA PRO A 48 12.49 -11.99 52.60
C PRO A 48 11.92 -12.00 54.03
N LYS A 49 10.91 -11.15 54.29
CA LYS A 49 10.05 -11.29 55.45
C LYS A 49 9.15 -12.51 55.22
N ARG A 50 9.26 -13.49 56.13
CA ARG A 50 8.27 -14.56 56.30
C ARG A 50 6.94 -13.92 56.67
N THR A 51 5.93 -14.06 55.83
CA THR A 51 4.53 -13.82 56.21
C THR A 51 3.99 -15.13 56.77
N SER A 52 3.44 -15.05 57.99
CA SER A 52 2.68 -16.13 58.60
C SER A 52 1.51 -16.51 57.69
N PHE A 53 1.32 -17.81 57.51
CA PHE A 53 0.09 -18.37 56.96
C PHE A 53 -1.01 -18.10 57.99
N ASP A 54 -1.91 -17.16 57.71
CA ASP A 54 -3.12 -16.93 58.49
C ASP A 54 -4.22 -17.87 57.98
N ASP A 55 -5.06 -18.35 58.90
CA ASP A 55 -6.08 -19.38 58.74
C ASP A 55 -7.16 -19.09 57.65
N GLU A 56 -7.10 -17.92 57.01
CA GLU A 56 -7.94 -17.46 55.89
C GLU A 56 -7.63 -18.19 54.56
N ASP A 57 -6.40 -18.67 54.37
CA ASP A 57 -6.00 -19.38 53.14
C ASP A 57 -6.49 -20.85 53.13
N PHE A 58 -6.79 -21.43 54.29
CA PHE A 58 -7.35 -22.78 54.39
C PHE A 58 -8.84 -22.81 54.01
N LEU A 59 -9.59 -21.73 54.29
CA LEU A 59 -11.00 -21.58 53.90
C LEU A 59 -11.18 -21.35 52.39
N ASN A 60 -10.23 -20.65 51.75
CA ASN A 60 -10.23 -20.41 50.30
C ASN A 60 -9.88 -21.65 49.45
N LEU A 61 -9.34 -22.70 50.06
CA LEU A 61 -8.94 -23.93 49.37
C LEU A 61 -10.02 -25.03 49.42
N LEU A 62 -10.92 -25.01 50.41
CA LEU A 62 -11.96 -26.04 50.60
C LEU A 62 -13.32 -25.69 49.97
N HIS A 63 -13.59 -24.42 49.71
CA HIS A 63 -14.77 -23.98 48.97
C HIS A 63 -14.29 -23.11 47.83
N GLY A 64 -14.70 -23.43 46.59
CA GLY A 64 -14.29 -22.72 45.38
C GLY A 64 -14.23 -21.21 45.59
N SER A 65 -13.17 -20.61 45.06
CA SER A 65 -12.73 -19.24 45.31
C SER A 65 -13.89 -18.27 45.56
N ASP A 66 -13.74 -17.38 46.55
CA ASP A 66 -14.73 -16.36 46.91
C ASP A 66 -15.49 -15.84 45.66
N PRO A 67 -16.79 -16.13 45.54
CA PRO A 67 -17.60 -15.75 44.38
C PRO A 67 -17.51 -14.24 44.09
N PHE A 68 -17.37 -13.41 45.13
CA PHE A 68 -17.21 -11.97 44.97
C PHE A 68 -15.87 -11.61 44.32
N LYS A 69 -14.80 -12.33 44.62
CA LYS A 69 -13.47 -12.11 44.03
C LYS A 69 -13.39 -12.55 42.56
N ILE A 70 -14.12 -13.60 42.18
CA ILE A 70 -14.27 -14.02 40.78
C ILE A 70 -15.05 -12.96 40.00
N GLU A 71 -16.20 -12.53 40.52
CA GLU A 71 -17.04 -11.53 39.86
C GLU A 71 -16.33 -10.17 39.77
N LEU A 72 -15.58 -9.78 40.79
CA LEU A 72 -14.75 -8.57 40.76
C LEU A 72 -13.68 -8.64 39.67
N ASN A 73 -13.00 -9.78 39.52
CA ASN A 73 -12.03 -9.97 38.43
C ASN A 73 -12.69 -9.93 37.05
N ARG A 74 -13.88 -10.55 36.91
CA ARG A 74 -14.65 -10.50 35.67
C ARG A 74 -15.03 -9.06 35.31
N LEU A 75 -15.58 -8.31 36.26
CA LEU A 75 -15.94 -6.90 36.06
C LEU A 75 -14.71 -6.04 35.77
N GLN A 76 -13.60 -6.28 36.44
CA GLN A 76 -12.34 -5.56 36.18
C GLN A 76 -11.81 -5.82 34.76
N ASN A 77 -11.87 -7.07 34.29
CA ASN A 77 -11.48 -7.40 32.92
C ASN A 77 -12.46 -6.77 31.91
N LEU A 78 -13.76 -6.82 32.19
CA LEU A 78 -14.78 -6.18 31.35
C LEU A 78 -14.55 -4.66 31.22
N VAL A 79 -14.20 -3.98 32.31
CA VAL A 79 -13.88 -2.54 32.28
C VAL A 79 -12.64 -2.29 31.41
N LYS A 80 -11.58 -3.09 31.55
CA LYS A 80 -10.37 -2.96 30.72
C LYS A 80 -10.66 -3.20 29.23
N ASP A 81 -11.48 -4.20 28.92
CA ASP A 81 -11.88 -4.51 27.54
C ASP A 81 -12.70 -3.34 26.97
N LYS A 82 -13.62 -2.76 27.76
CA LYS A 82 -14.39 -1.58 27.37
C LYS A 82 -13.54 -0.33 27.20
N ASP A 83 -12.53 -0.13 28.05
CA ASP A 83 -11.57 0.97 27.90
C ASP A 83 -10.75 0.83 26.61
N ARG A 84 -10.37 -0.41 26.25
CA ARG A 84 -9.70 -0.70 24.99
C ARG A 84 -10.62 -0.43 23.80
N GLU A 85 -11.86 -0.94 23.81
CA GLU A 85 -12.86 -0.67 22.77
C GLU A 85 -13.12 0.83 22.61
N LEU A 86 -13.24 1.59 23.72
CA LEU A 86 -13.41 3.04 23.69
C LEU A 86 -12.19 3.75 23.08
N SER A 87 -10.98 3.29 23.39
CA SER A 87 -9.75 3.84 22.81
C SER A 87 -9.68 3.59 21.30
N GLU A 88 -10.02 2.37 20.86
CA GLU A 88 -10.10 2.00 19.45
C GLU A 88 -11.14 2.86 18.72
N ALA A 89 -12.37 2.97 19.25
CA ALA A 89 -13.42 3.82 18.69
C ALA A 89 -13.03 5.30 18.65
N TYR A 90 -12.33 5.82 19.67
CA TYR A 90 -11.86 7.19 19.69
C TYR A 90 -10.80 7.44 18.59
N SER A 91 -9.90 6.48 18.38
CA SER A 91 -8.91 6.54 17.30
C SER A 91 -9.57 6.49 15.92
N GLU A 92 -10.60 5.67 15.76
CA GLU A 92 -11.40 5.57 14.54
C GLU A 92 -12.15 6.88 14.26
N ILE A 93 -12.84 7.46 15.25
CA ILE A 93 -13.51 8.77 15.12
C ILE A 93 -12.52 9.85 14.69
N LYS A 94 -11.30 9.85 15.25
CA LYS A 94 -10.26 10.80 14.86
C LYS A 94 -9.82 10.58 13.40
N GLY A 95 -9.66 9.33 12.98
CA GLY A 95 -9.37 8.96 11.60
C GLY A 95 -10.46 9.40 10.62
N LEU A 96 -11.73 9.10 10.95
CA LEU A 96 -12.89 9.50 10.16
C LEU A 96 -12.97 11.02 9.99
N ARG A 97 -12.72 11.81 11.04
CA ARG A 97 -12.68 13.28 10.95
C ARG A 97 -11.57 13.81 10.05
N LEU A 98 -10.44 13.12 9.91
CA LEU A 98 -9.39 13.52 8.97
C LEU A 98 -9.80 13.20 7.53
N VAL A 99 -10.41 12.03 7.31
CA VAL A 99 -10.96 11.64 6.00
C VAL A 99 -12.07 12.58 5.57
N GLU A 100 -12.97 12.98 6.47
CA GLU A 100 -14.05 13.93 6.21
C GLU A 100 -13.48 15.30 5.75
N ARG A 101 -12.47 15.84 6.44
CA ARG A 101 -11.79 17.07 6.01
C ARG A 101 -11.12 16.95 4.64
N ALA A 102 -10.54 15.78 4.34
CA ALA A 102 -9.93 15.54 3.03
C ALA A 102 -11.00 15.49 1.92
N LYS A 103 -12.16 14.88 2.19
CA LYS A 103 -13.30 14.87 1.28
C LYS A 103 -13.86 16.28 1.07
N ASP A 104 -14.03 17.07 2.13
CA ASP A 104 -14.49 18.46 2.03
C ASP A 104 -13.55 19.30 1.17
N LYS A 105 -12.24 19.11 1.33
CA LYS A 105 -11.23 19.78 0.49
C LYS A 105 -11.35 19.39 -0.98
N ALA A 106 -11.44 18.09 -1.27
CA ALA A 106 -11.62 17.60 -2.64
C ALA A 106 -12.94 18.09 -3.27
N LEU A 107 -14.03 18.14 -2.49
CA LEU A 107 -15.32 18.68 -2.92
C LEU A 107 -15.23 20.18 -3.24
N ALA A 108 -14.48 20.95 -2.44
CA ALA A 108 -14.25 22.36 -2.70
C ALA A 108 -13.48 22.58 -4.02
N GLU A 109 -12.42 21.81 -4.25
CA GLU A 109 -11.62 21.87 -5.49
C GLU A 109 -12.47 21.53 -6.73
N VAL A 110 -13.24 20.44 -6.68
CA VAL A 110 -14.16 20.04 -7.78
C VAL A 110 -15.24 21.10 -8.01
N SER A 111 -15.78 21.69 -6.94
CA SER A 111 -16.78 22.76 -7.06
C SER A 111 -16.21 24.01 -7.72
N GLU A 112 -14.95 24.35 -7.43
CA GLU A 112 -14.26 25.48 -8.05
C GLU A 112 -14.00 25.23 -9.55
N GLU A 113 -13.55 24.02 -9.91
CA GLU A 113 -13.39 23.62 -11.31
C GLU A 113 -14.71 23.63 -12.08
N LEU A 114 -15.79 23.13 -11.46
CA LEU A 114 -17.13 23.16 -12.04
C LEU A 114 -17.57 24.60 -12.31
N ASN A 115 -17.39 25.51 -11.36
CA ASN A 115 -17.74 26.92 -11.56
C ASN A 115 -16.94 27.55 -12.71
N LYS A 116 -15.63 27.29 -12.81
CA LYS A 116 -14.79 27.75 -13.94
C LYS A 116 -15.30 27.21 -15.28
N MET A 117 -15.75 25.96 -15.33
CA MET A 117 -16.31 25.37 -16.54
C MET A 117 -17.67 25.96 -16.92
N VAL A 118 -18.53 26.24 -15.94
CA VAL A 118 -19.80 26.95 -16.15
C VAL A 118 -19.57 28.35 -16.71
N GLU A 119 -18.62 29.10 -16.17
CA GLU A 119 -18.28 30.44 -16.69
C GLU A 119 -17.77 30.37 -18.14
N LYS A 120 -16.89 29.42 -18.48
CA LYS A 120 -16.43 29.20 -19.85
C LYS A 120 -17.59 28.86 -20.80
N LEU A 121 -18.52 28.03 -20.35
CA LEU A 121 -19.71 27.66 -21.12
C LEU A 121 -20.55 28.91 -21.41
N GLN A 122 -20.86 29.72 -20.39
CA GLN A 122 -21.64 30.95 -20.53
C GLN A 122 -20.98 31.95 -21.51
N LEU A 123 -19.65 32.11 -21.45
CA LEU A 123 -18.91 32.95 -22.40
C LEU A 123 -19.03 32.42 -23.84
N SER A 124 -18.98 31.09 -24.02
CA SER A 124 -19.13 30.46 -25.33
C SER A 124 -20.56 30.61 -25.88
N GLU A 125 -21.57 30.49 -25.03
CA GLU A 125 -22.98 30.70 -25.39
C GLU A 125 -23.22 32.16 -25.82
N ALA A 126 -22.74 33.13 -25.06
CA ALA A 126 -22.86 34.55 -25.41
C ALA A 126 -22.17 34.88 -26.76
N ALA A 127 -21.03 34.25 -27.05
CA ALA A 127 -20.35 34.41 -28.32
C ALA A 127 -21.15 33.81 -29.50
N LEU A 128 -21.78 32.64 -29.29
CA LEU A 128 -22.66 32.02 -30.29
C LEU A 128 -23.93 32.84 -30.52
N GLU A 129 -24.56 33.36 -29.47
CA GLU A 129 -25.71 34.27 -29.60
C GLU A 129 -25.35 35.53 -30.39
N SER A 130 -24.18 36.13 -30.14
CA SER A 130 -23.67 37.28 -30.88
C SER A 130 -23.48 36.96 -32.37
N LYS A 131 -22.89 35.79 -32.69
CA LYS A 131 -22.75 35.31 -34.08
C LYS A 131 -24.11 35.06 -34.72
N MET A 132 -25.06 34.48 -34.01
CA MET A 132 -26.41 34.22 -34.50
C MET A 132 -27.13 35.55 -34.80
N LYS A 133 -27.07 36.54 -33.89
CA LYS A 133 -27.61 37.88 -34.12
C LYS A 133 -27.01 38.55 -35.35
N LYS A 134 -25.68 38.49 -35.53
CA LYS A 134 -25.01 39.01 -36.74
C LYS A 134 -25.46 38.28 -38.01
N SER A 135 -25.64 36.96 -37.94
CA SER A 135 -26.09 36.16 -39.09
C SER A 135 -27.53 36.49 -39.47
N ILE A 136 -28.42 36.66 -38.49
CA ILE A 136 -29.80 37.13 -38.70
C ILE A 136 -29.81 38.55 -39.28
N GLN A 137 -28.98 39.46 -38.74
CA GLN A 137 -28.84 40.81 -39.27
C GLN A 137 -28.39 40.79 -40.74
N LEU A 138 -27.38 39.97 -41.07
CA LEU A 138 -26.88 39.81 -42.43
C LEU A 138 -27.96 39.23 -43.34
N PHE A 139 -28.71 38.22 -42.87
CA PHE A 139 -29.80 37.62 -43.62
C PHE A 139 -30.89 38.66 -43.93
N ILE A 140 -31.27 39.50 -42.95
CA ILE A 140 -32.23 40.60 -43.15
C ILE A 140 -31.71 41.59 -44.20
N VAL A 141 -30.43 41.95 -44.14
CA VAL A 141 -29.82 42.87 -45.12
C VAL A 141 -29.85 42.25 -46.52
N ILE A 142 -29.47 40.97 -46.65
CA ILE A 142 -29.49 40.24 -47.92
C ILE A 142 -30.92 40.08 -48.45
N SER A 143 -31.90 39.78 -47.59
CA SER A 143 -33.30 39.61 -48.02
C SER A 143 -33.94 40.94 -48.45
N ASN A 144 -33.49 42.06 -47.89
CA ASN A 144 -33.92 43.40 -48.32
C ASN A 144 -33.05 43.97 -49.46
N PHE A 145 -31.99 43.26 -49.86
CA PHE A 145 -31.13 43.63 -50.97
C PHE A 145 -31.81 43.21 -52.28
N ASP A 146 -32.56 44.14 -52.86
CA ASP A 146 -33.08 44.00 -54.22
C ASP A 146 -32.10 44.66 -55.20
N PRO A 147 -31.30 43.87 -55.95
CA PRO A 147 -30.34 44.40 -56.89
C PRO A 147 -31.03 45.17 -58.02
N GLN A 148 -32.28 44.86 -58.38
CA GLN A 148 -33.00 45.60 -59.40
C GLN A 148 -33.39 47.00 -58.92
N ASN A 149 -33.76 47.16 -57.65
CA ASN A 149 -34.11 48.47 -57.08
C ASN A 149 -32.88 49.38 -56.93
N LEU A 150 -31.70 48.81 -56.63
CA LEU A 150 -30.41 49.52 -56.64
C LEU A 150 -29.97 49.88 -58.05
N GLU A 151 -30.10 48.96 -59.00
CA GLU A 151 -29.83 49.20 -60.42
C GLU A 151 -30.74 50.31 -60.98
N ILE A 152 -32.03 50.29 -60.64
CA ILE A 152 -32.99 51.33 -61.03
C ILE A 152 -32.60 52.69 -60.44
N LYS A 153 -32.25 52.75 -59.14
CA LYS A 153 -31.79 53.99 -58.50
C LYS A 153 -30.52 54.52 -59.15
N ARG A 154 -29.52 53.66 -59.34
CA ARG A 154 -28.26 53.97 -60.02
C ARG A 154 -28.51 54.52 -61.43
N VAL A 155 -29.29 53.81 -62.25
CA VAL A 155 -29.63 54.25 -63.61
C VAL A 155 -30.44 55.56 -63.60
N THR A 156 -31.31 55.80 -62.62
CA THR A 156 -32.03 57.08 -62.52
C THR A 156 -31.14 58.24 -62.10
N GLU A 157 -30.16 58.01 -61.23
CA GLU A 157 -29.15 59.01 -60.85
C GLU A 157 -28.20 59.29 -61.99
N GLU A 158 -27.67 58.24 -62.64
CA GLU A 158 -26.86 58.37 -63.87
C GLU A 158 -27.63 59.08 -64.98
N LYS A 159 -28.94 58.82 -65.14
CA LYS A 159 -29.77 59.55 -66.09
C LYS A 159 -29.91 61.03 -65.71
N LYS A 160 -30.05 61.35 -64.43
CA LYS A 160 -30.12 62.75 -63.95
C LYS A 160 -28.79 63.46 -64.15
N GLU A 161 -27.68 62.80 -63.84
CA GLU A 161 -26.33 63.32 -64.02
C GLU A 161 -25.99 63.46 -65.51
N ALA A 162 -26.34 62.49 -66.34
CA ALA A 162 -26.18 62.56 -67.79
C ALA A 162 -27.03 63.69 -68.40
N LEU A 163 -28.28 63.87 -67.93
CA LEU A 163 -29.10 65.01 -68.33
C LEU A 163 -28.50 66.34 -67.87
N ALA A 164 -28.00 66.43 -66.63
CA ALA A 164 -27.34 67.62 -66.12
C ALA A 164 -26.05 67.94 -66.90
N ALA A 165 -25.25 66.92 -67.22
CA ALA A 165 -24.06 67.02 -68.05
C ALA A 165 -24.41 67.41 -69.49
N GLN A 166 -25.50 66.87 -70.04
CA GLN A 166 -26.03 67.25 -71.35
C GLN A 166 -26.45 68.73 -71.37
N PHE A 167 -27.21 69.19 -70.37
CA PHE A 167 -27.58 70.60 -70.25
C PHE A 167 -26.37 71.50 -70.03
N ALA A 168 -25.37 71.06 -69.27
CA ALA A 168 -24.11 71.79 -69.09
C ALA A 168 -23.30 71.85 -70.39
N ALA A 169 -23.19 70.75 -71.13
CA ALA A 169 -22.52 70.67 -72.42
C ALA A 169 -23.25 71.50 -73.47
N GLU A 170 -24.58 71.50 -73.49
CA GLU A 170 -25.38 72.32 -74.39
C GLU A 170 -25.27 73.81 -74.03
N ALA A 171 -25.27 74.16 -72.74
CA ALA A 171 -25.00 75.53 -72.29
C ALA A 171 -23.57 75.96 -72.67
N THR A 172 -22.60 75.06 -72.58
CA THR A 172 -21.21 75.32 -72.98
C THR A 172 -21.09 75.46 -74.49
N LEU A 173 -21.76 74.61 -75.29
CA LEU A 173 -21.86 74.75 -76.73
C LEU A 173 -22.53 76.07 -77.12
N ARG A 174 -23.62 76.47 -76.45
CA ARG A 174 -24.25 77.78 -76.68
C ARG A 174 -23.32 78.94 -76.30
N ARG A 175 -22.52 78.81 -75.21
CA ARG A 175 -21.49 79.80 -74.84
C ARG A 175 -20.33 79.84 -75.84
N VAL A 176 -19.84 78.70 -76.31
CA VAL A 176 -18.79 78.58 -77.32
C VAL A 176 -19.28 79.13 -78.68
N HIS A 177 -20.49 78.79 -79.10
CA HIS A 177 -21.13 79.36 -80.29
C HIS A 177 -21.36 80.87 -80.17
N ALA A 178 -21.62 81.40 -78.97
CA ALA A 178 -21.72 82.84 -78.73
C ALA A 178 -20.35 83.53 -78.62
N ALA A 179 -19.33 82.83 -78.12
CA ALA A 179 -17.94 83.29 -77.99
C ALA A 179 -17.09 83.07 -79.25
N GLN A 180 -17.64 82.43 -80.29
CA GLN A 180 -17.01 82.22 -81.61
C GLN A 180 -16.80 83.50 -82.43
N LYS A 181 -16.97 84.68 -81.82
CA LYS A 181 -16.48 85.95 -82.35
C LYS A 181 -15.24 86.36 -81.55
N ASP A 182 -14.08 86.10 -82.13
CA ASP A 182 -12.78 86.69 -81.77
C ASP A 182 -12.01 86.16 -80.54
N GLU A 183 -11.91 84.85 -80.36
CA GLU A 183 -10.72 84.29 -79.70
C GLU A 183 -10.09 83.18 -80.56
N ALA A 184 -8.78 83.27 -80.76
CA ALA A 184 -7.98 82.24 -81.40
C ALA A 184 -8.00 81.00 -80.51
N LEU A 185 -8.91 80.08 -80.83
CA LEU A 185 -9.00 78.76 -80.20
C LEU A 185 -7.61 78.10 -80.23
N PRO A 186 -7.13 77.56 -79.09
CA PRO A 186 -5.89 76.80 -79.04
C PRO A 186 -5.93 75.68 -80.09
N SER A 187 -4.78 75.37 -80.69
CA SER A 187 -4.74 74.33 -81.70
C SER A 187 -5.18 73.00 -81.06
N LEU A 188 -5.85 72.16 -81.84
CA LEU A 188 -6.34 70.87 -81.35
C LEU A 188 -5.18 70.01 -80.79
N GLU A 189 -3.99 70.16 -81.35
CA GLU A 189 -2.75 69.51 -80.90
C GLU A 189 -2.30 69.92 -79.49
N ASP A 190 -2.49 71.19 -79.10
CA ASP A 190 -2.10 71.69 -77.76
C ASP A 190 -2.96 71.07 -76.64
N ILE A 191 -4.19 70.65 -76.97
CA ILE A 191 -5.11 69.97 -76.06
C ILE A 191 -4.89 68.45 -76.09
N LEU A 192 -4.55 67.90 -77.25
CA LEU A 192 -4.37 66.45 -77.45
C LEU A 192 -3.09 65.93 -76.78
N PHE A 193 -1.99 66.67 -76.86
CA PHE A 193 -0.66 66.22 -76.41
C PHE A 193 -0.59 65.85 -74.90
N PRO A 194 -1.14 66.65 -73.97
CA PRO A 194 -1.19 66.28 -72.55
C PRO A 194 -2.02 65.01 -72.30
N LEU A 195 -3.16 64.85 -72.98
CA LEU A 195 -4.03 63.67 -72.85
C LEU A 195 -3.35 62.42 -73.40
N GLU A 196 -2.62 62.52 -74.50
CA GLU A 196 -1.82 61.41 -75.04
C GLU A 196 -0.70 60.99 -74.08
N ALA A 197 -0.04 61.96 -73.43
CA ALA A 197 0.97 61.69 -72.41
C ALA A 197 0.36 61.02 -71.16
N GLU A 198 -0.81 61.46 -70.72
CA GLU A 198 -1.55 60.87 -69.59
C GLU A 198 -2.01 59.43 -69.91
N ILE A 199 -2.54 59.18 -71.12
CA ILE A 199 -2.88 57.83 -71.59
C ILE A 199 -1.64 56.92 -71.59
N LYS A 200 -0.47 57.44 -71.95
CA LYS A 200 0.78 56.67 -71.93
C LYS A 200 1.22 56.32 -70.52
N LEU A 201 1.10 57.25 -69.56
CA LEU A 201 1.37 57.01 -68.15
C LEU A 201 0.40 55.97 -67.57
N LEU A 202 -0.90 56.13 -67.82
CA LEU A 202 -1.93 55.18 -67.36
C LEU A 202 -1.69 53.77 -67.93
N LYS A 203 -1.28 53.64 -69.19
CA LYS A 203 -0.90 52.34 -69.77
C LYS A 203 0.30 51.71 -69.06
N GLN A 204 1.29 52.51 -68.69
CA GLN A 204 2.45 52.03 -67.95
C GLN A 204 2.08 51.62 -66.52
N GLU A 205 1.20 52.37 -65.86
CA GLU A 205 0.69 52.03 -64.53
C GLU A 205 -0.14 50.74 -64.57
N ILE A 206 -0.99 50.54 -65.59
CA ILE A 206 -1.71 49.26 -65.80
C ILE A 206 -0.73 48.09 -65.95
N ALA A 207 0.36 48.27 -66.70
CA ALA A 207 1.36 47.21 -66.87
C ALA A 207 2.06 46.87 -65.53
N ASN A 208 2.43 47.88 -64.74
CA ASN A 208 3.01 47.68 -63.41
C ASN A 208 2.04 46.94 -62.48
N LEU A 209 0.76 47.36 -62.45
CA LEU A 209 -0.27 46.70 -61.65
C LEU A 209 -0.50 45.24 -62.08
N GLN A 210 -0.39 44.93 -63.37
CA GLN A 210 -0.49 43.54 -63.85
C GLN A 210 0.68 42.68 -63.35
N ASP A 211 1.90 43.21 -63.33
CA ASP A 211 3.05 42.49 -62.80
C ASP A 211 2.99 42.32 -61.28
N ASP A 212 2.55 43.34 -60.54
CA ASP A 212 2.28 43.24 -59.10
C ASP A 212 1.23 42.16 -58.80
N ASN A 213 0.16 42.09 -59.59
CA ASN A 213 -0.89 41.09 -59.41
C ASN A 213 -0.35 39.66 -59.62
N ARG A 214 0.55 39.46 -60.60
CA ARG A 214 1.25 38.17 -60.80
C ARG A 214 2.16 37.80 -59.64
N VAL A 215 2.86 38.78 -59.06
CA VAL A 215 3.70 38.56 -57.86
C VAL A 215 2.83 38.19 -56.66
N LEU A 216 1.70 38.88 -56.48
CA LEU A 216 0.72 38.56 -55.44
C LEU A 216 0.16 37.14 -55.58
N GLU A 217 -0.20 36.71 -56.78
CA GLU A 217 -0.68 35.34 -57.02
C GLU A 217 0.38 34.28 -56.66
N ARG A 218 1.64 34.50 -57.03
CA ARG A 218 2.75 33.59 -56.65
C ARG A 218 2.94 33.56 -55.14
N LEU A 219 2.92 34.72 -54.48
CA LEU A 219 3.05 34.81 -53.04
C LEU A 219 1.92 34.09 -52.33
N THR A 220 0.67 34.24 -52.79
CA THR A 220 -0.50 33.55 -52.25
C THR A 220 -0.35 32.04 -52.35
N LYS A 221 0.05 31.52 -53.51
CA LYS A 221 0.29 30.07 -53.70
C LYS A 221 1.37 29.53 -52.76
N THR A 222 2.46 30.27 -52.58
CA THR A 222 3.54 29.85 -51.67
C THR A 222 3.08 29.88 -50.21
N LYS A 223 2.28 30.88 -49.81
CA LYS A 223 1.71 30.94 -48.45
C LYS A 223 0.70 29.82 -48.19
N GLU A 224 -0.15 29.50 -49.16
CA GLU A 224 -1.07 28.35 -49.08
C GLU A 224 -0.31 27.03 -48.94
N ALA A 225 0.76 26.83 -49.71
CA ALA A 225 1.61 25.64 -49.58
C ALA A 225 2.26 25.55 -48.19
N ALA A 226 2.80 26.65 -47.67
CA ALA A 226 3.39 26.70 -46.34
C ALA A 226 2.35 26.44 -45.22
N LEU A 227 1.12 26.95 -45.38
CA LEU A 227 0.02 26.68 -44.44
C LEU A 227 -0.36 25.21 -44.43
N LEU A 228 -0.47 24.57 -45.60
CA LEU A 228 -0.76 23.14 -45.69
C LEU A 228 0.35 22.27 -45.07
N GLU A 229 1.61 22.67 -45.20
CA GLU A 229 2.74 22.00 -44.56
C GLU A 229 2.70 22.14 -43.03
N ALA A 230 2.47 23.36 -42.52
CA ALA A 230 2.30 23.61 -41.10
C ALA A 230 1.10 22.83 -40.51
N GLU A 231 -0.02 22.75 -41.23
CA GLU A 231 -1.16 21.93 -40.81
C GLU A 231 -0.81 20.45 -40.67
N ARG A 232 -0.03 19.88 -41.62
CA ARG A 232 0.43 18.50 -41.52
C ARG A 232 1.32 18.28 -40.31
N GLU A 233 2.26 19.19 -40.06
CA GLU A 233 3.14 19.12 -38.88
C GLU A 233 2.34 19.17 -37.58
N VAL A 234 1.34 20.05 -37.50
CA VAL A 234 0.44 20.14 -36.34
C VAL A 234 -0.33 18.84 -36.13
N GLN A 235 -0.85 18.19 -37.18
CA GLN A 235 -1.54 16.92 -37.00
C GLN A 235 -0.60 15.79 -36.58
N ILE A 236 0.61 15.74 -37.12
CA ILE A 236 1.64 14.78 -36.66
C ILE A 236 1.95 15.02 -35.18
N ALA A 237 2.12 16.28 -34.77
CA ALA A 237 2.37 16.64 -33.38
C ALA A 237 1.22 16.24 -32.46
N LYS A 238 -0.05 16.42 -32.89
CA LYS A 238 -1.22 15.98 -32.12
C LYS A 238 -1.27 14.47 -31.92
N VAL A 239 -1.00 13.68 -32.97
CA VAL A 239 -0.95 12.22 -32.85
C VAL A 239 0.16 11.78 -31.90
N LYS A 240 1.34 12.40 -31.99
CA LYS A 240 2.45 12.13 -31.06
C LYS A 240 2.09 12.50 -29.62
N ALA A 241 1.44 13.64 -29.40
CA ALA A 241 0.99 14.06 -28.07
C ALA A 241 0.00 13.04 -27.47
N ALA A 242 -1.01 12.63 -28.24
CA ALA A 242 -1.97 11.60 -27.78
C ALA A 242 -1.28 10.27 -27.42
N LEU A 243 -0.30 9.84 -28.21
CA LEU A 243 0.49 8.63 -27.89
C LEU A 243 1.31 8.78 -26.60
N VAL A 244 1.87 9.97 -26.35
CA VAL A 244 2.60 10.25 -25.11
C VAL A 244 1.65 10.18 -23.92
N ASP A 245 0.44 10.72 -24.02
CA ASP A 245 -0.58 10.65 -22.98
C ASP A 245 -0.98 9.18 -22.69
N ASP A 246 -1.19 8.37 -23.72
CA ASP A 246 -1.48 6.92 -23.58
C ASP A 246 -0.34 6.17 -22.88
N LEU A 247 0.92 6.47 -23.24
CA LEU A 247 2.09 5.87 -22.61
C LEU A 247 2.26 6.32 -21.16
N GLN A 248 1.97 7.58 -20.84
CA GLN A 248 1.98 8.08 -19.47
C GLN A 248 0.91 7.38 -18.62
N ASN A 249 -0.31 7.24 -19.14
CA ASN A 249 -1.38 6.48 -18.49
C ASN A 249 -0.96 5.03 -18.25
N LYS A 250 -0.35 4.38 -19.24
CA LYS A 250 0.13 3.00 -19.09
C LYS A 250 1.26 2.89 -18.06
N ASN A 251 2.19 3.85 -18.02
CA ASN A 251 3.25 3.89 -17.03
C ASN A 251 2.70 4.07 -15.60
N GLN A 252 1.71 4.93 -15.41
CA GLN A 252 1.06 5.10 -14.10
C GLN A 252 0.40 3.79 -13.63
N GLU A 253 -0.25 3.05 -14.53
CA GLU A 253 -0.84 1.75 -14.20
C GLU A 253 0.23 0.70 -13.84
N LEU A 254 1.33 0.66 -14.59
CA LEU A 254 2.45 -0.23 -14.28
C LEU A 254 3.11 0.10 -12.94
N MET A 255 3.20 1.38 -12.58
CA MET A 255 3.69 1.80 -11.27
C MET A 255 2.80 1.28 -10.14
N LYS A 256 1.48 1.43 -10.26
CA LYS A 256 0.51 0.86 -9.30
C LYS A 256 0.64 -0.65 -9.20
N GLN A 257 0.77 -1.35 -10.33
CA GLN A 257 0.96 -2.80 -10.32
C GLN A 257 2.27 -3.21 -9.63
N ASN A 258 3.35 -2.45 -9.83
CA ASN A 258 4.61 -2.69 -9.13
C ASN A 258 4.49 -2.49 -7.63
N GLU A 259 3.76 -1.46 -7.18
CA GLU A 259 3.47 -1.24 -5.76
C GLU A 259 2.67 -2.40 -5.16
N ILE A 260 1.62 -2.86 -5.84
CA ILE A 260 0.83 -4.03 -5.41
C ILE A 260 1.72 -5.26 -5.30
N ASN A 261 2.53 -5.55 -6.32
CA ASN A 261 3.41 -6.71 -6.32
C ASN A 261 4.44 -6.63 -5.17
N GLN A 262 5.00 -5.45 -4.88
CA GLN A 262 5.91 -5.27 -3.74
C GLN A 262 5.22 -5.55 -2.39
N GLU A 263 3.98 -5.09 -2.24
CA GLU A 263 3.18 -5.32 -1.03
C GLU A 263 2.81 -6.81 -0.89
N GLU A 264 2.50 -7.49 -1.99
CA GLU A 264 2.30 -8.94 -2.04
C GLU A 264 3.56 -9.69 -1.58
N TYR A 265 4.75 -9.32 -2.07
CA TYR A 265 6.01 -9.91 -1.60
C TYR A 265 6.22 -9.72 -0.10
N LYS A 266 5.92 -8.53 0.44
CA LYS A 266 6.00 -8.27 1.89
C LYS A 266 5.02 -9.12 2.70
N ILE A 267 3.80 -9.33 2.20
CA ILE A 267 2.80 -10.20 2.84
C ILE A 267 3.28 -11.66 2.80
N LEU A 268 3.77 -12.11 1.65
CA LEU A 268 4.26 -13.46 1.45
C LEU A 268 5.45 -13.77 2.38
N ASP A 269 6.41 -12.85 2.50
CA ASP A 269 7.56 -12.98 3.41
C ASP A 269 7.11 -13.04 4.88
N ARG A 270 6.20 -12.17 5.31
CA ARG A 270 5.63 -12.24 6.68
C ARG A 270 4.95 -13.58 6.96
N MET A 271 4.14 -14.07 6.02
CA MET A 271 3.49 -15.38 6.14
C MET A 271 4.50 -16.52 6.17
N HIS A 272 5.53 -16.50 5.32
CA HIS A 272 6.56 -17.52 5.32
C HIS A 272 7.31 -17.57 6.66
N ARG A 273 7.71 -16.41 7.21
CA ARG A 273 8.35 -16.33 8.53
C ARG A 273 7.46 -16.87 9.65
N GLN A 274 6.15 -16.58 9.62
CA GLN A 274 5.20 -17.13 10.58
C GLN A 274 5.13 -18.66 10.50
N LYS A 275 5.00 -19.22 9.29
CA LYS A 275 4.98 -20.67 9.08
C LYS A 275 6.28 -21.33 9.54
N VAL A 276 7.43 -20.70 9.30
CA VAL A 276 8.72 -21.20 9.80
C VAL A 276 8.73 -21.23 11.33
N ALA A 277 8.27 -20.17 12.00
CA ALA A 277 8.19 -20.13 13.46
C ALA A 277 7.22 -21.19 14.03
N GLU A 278 6.10 -21.46 13.35
CA GLU A 278 5.19 -22.56 13.73
C GLU A 278 5.84 -23.93 13.58
N VAL A 279 6.56 -24.16 12.47
CA VAL A 279 7.31 -25.41 12.25
C VAL A 279 8.41 -25.58 13.31
N GLU A 280 9.14 -24.53 13.66
CA GLU A 280 10.14 -24.57 14.74
C GLU A 280 9.52 -24.90 16.09
N LYS A 281 8.36 -24.31 16.42
CA LYS A 281 7.62 -24.64 17.64
C LYS A 281 7.18 -26.09 17.67
N LEU A 282 6.64 -26.61 16.56
CA LEU A 282 6.26 -28.01 16.46
C LEU A 282 7.48 -28.92 16.59
N ALA A 283 8.60 -28.59 15.96
CA ALA A 283 9.84 -29.33 16.10
C ALA A 283 10.31 -29.40 17.57
N GLN A 284 10.22 -28.30 18.31
CA GLN A 284 10.51 -28.30 19.75
C GLN A 284 9.56 -29.23 20.53
N THR A 285 8.26 -29.17 20.26
CA THR A 285 7.30 -30.06 20.95
C THR A 285 7.54 -31.53 20.65
N VAL A 286 7.97 -31.87 19.43
CA VAL A 286 8.35 -33.24 19.07
C VAL A 286 9.57 -33.67 19.88
N HIS A 287 10.59 -32.81 19.98
CA HIS A 287 11.77 -33.09 20.78
C HIS A 287 11.45 -33.33 22.27
N ASP A 288 10.63 -32.47 22.87
CA ASP A 288 10.21 -32.62 24.28
C ASP A 288 9.45 -33.95 24.50
N LEU A 289 8.64 -34.37 23.52
CA LEU A 289 7.93 -35.65 23.56
C LEU A 289 8.87 -36.85 23.40
N GLU A 290 9.90 -36.74 22.55
CA GLU A 290 10.95 -37.75 22.41
C GLU A 290 11.71 -37.94 23.73
N GLU A 291 12.09 -36.86 24.41
CA GLU A 291 12.73 -36.93 25.73
C GLU A 291 11.82 -37.57 26.78
N ALA A 292 10.54 -37.19 26.81
CA ALA A 292 9.55 -37.79 27.71
C ALA A 292 9.36 -39.29 27.43
N LEU A 293 9.39 -39.70 26.16
CA LEU A 293 9.29 -41.11 25.76
C LEU A 293 10.53 -41.90 26.18
N LEU A 294 11.72 -41.35 26.00
CA LEU A 294 12.97 -41.96 26.47
C LEU A 294 12.97 -42.14 28.00
N SER A 295 12.54 -41.11 28.74
CA SER A 295 12.36 -41.18 30.19
C SER A 295 11.32 -42.24 30.60
N GLY A 296 10.18 -42.28 29.89
CA GLY A 296 9.14 -43.29 30.09
C GLY A 296 9.64 -44.71 29.83
N ALA A 297 10.45 -44.92 28.79
CA ALA A 297 11.06 -46.21 28.50
C ALA A 297 12.04 -46.65 29.59
N ALA A 298 12.86 -45.71 30.12
CA ALA A 298 13.75 -45.97 31.25
C ALA A 298 12.96 -46.36 32.51
N ALA A 299 11.89 -45.63 32.84
CA ALA A 299 11.01 -45.95 33.96
C ALA A 299 10.34 -47.33 33.79
N ALA A 300 9.87 -47.66 32.58
CA ALA A 300 9.29 -48.98 32.29
C ALA A 300 10.31 -50.12 32.46
N ASN A 301 11.57 -49.90 32.07
CA ASN A 301 12.65 -50.87 32.32
C ASN A 301 12.88 -51.08 33.83
N ALA A 302 12.98 -50.00 34.60
CA ALA A 302 13.11 -50.08 36.05
C ALA A 302 11.96 -50.85 36.71
N VAL A 303 10.72 -50.62 36.28
CA VAL A 303 9.54 -51.37 36.76
C VAL A 303 9.67 -52.87 36.45
N ARG A 304 10.10 -53.24 35.24
CA ARG A 304 10.33 -54.65 34.88
C ARG A 304 11.43 -55.29 35.75
N ASP A 305 12.50 -54.56 36.04
CA ASP A 305 13.60 -55.06 36.88
C ASP A 305 13.15 -55.26 38.33
N TYR A 306 12.44 -54.31 38.93
CA TYR A 306 11.86 -54.48 40.25
C TYR A 306 10.86 -55.64 40.29
N GLN A 307 10.03 -55.81 39.25
CA GLN A 307 9.11 -56.93 39.15
C GLN A 307 9.85 -58.28 39.13
N ARG A 308 10.99 -58.36 38.42
CA ARG A 308 11.85 -59.54 38.41
C ARG A 308 12.42 -59.83 39.81
N GLN A 309 12.98 -58.82 40.48
CA GLN A 309 13.52 -58.96 41.84
C GLN A 309 12.45 -59.42 42.83
N VAL A 310 11.24 -58.86 42.76
CA VAL A 310 10.12 -59.29 43.61
C VAL A 310 9.75 -60.76 43.37
N ASN A 311 9.77 -61.21 42.12
CA ASN A 311 9.47 -62.60 41.78
C ASN A 311 10.56 -63.55 42.29
N GLU A 312 11.83 -63.15 42.22
CA GLU A 312 12.96 -63.89 42.77
C GLU A 312 12.86 -64.02 44.30
N LEU A 313 12.66 -62.90 45.01
CA LEU A 313 12.45 -62.88 46.47
C LEU A 313 11.22 -63.71 46.89
N LYS A 314 10.15 -63.72 46.09
CA LYS A 314 9.00 -64.61 46.34
C LYS A 314 9.38 -66.08 46.18
N GLY A 315 10.23 -66.41 45.20
CA GLY A 315 10.78 -67.75 45.02
C GLY A 315 11.61 -68.17 46.24
N GLU A 316 12.55 -67.33 46.65
CA GLU A 316 13.38 -67.54 47.84
C GLU A 316 12.54 -67.69 49.10
N LYS A 317 11.58 -66.80 49.34
CA LYS A 317 10.63 -66.91 50.46
C LYS A 317 9.95 -68.27 50.49
N LYS A 318 9.42 -68.76 49.35
CA LYS A 318 8.80 -70.10 49.27
C LYS A 318 9.81 -71.22 49.57
N THR A 319 11.07 -71.08 49.20
CA THR A 319 12.10 -72.07 49.56
C THR A 319 12.40 -72.04 51.06
N LEU A 320 12.52 -70.85 51.65
CA LEU A 320 12.75 -70.65 53.08
C LEU A 320 11.59 -71.15 53.94
N GLU A 321 10.35 -70.90 53.51
CA GLU A 321 9.15 -71.44 54.16
C GLU A 321 9.19 -72.97 54.20
N ARG A 322 9.55 -73.62 53.08
CA ARG A 322 9.69 -75.08 53.04
C ARG A 322 10.83 -75.60 53.92
N THR A 323 11.96 -74.90 53.98
CA THR A 323 13.06 -75.29 54.89
C THR A 323 12.67 -75.09 56.35
N LEU A 324 11.95 -74.00 56.67
CA LEU A 324 11.46 -73.74 58.01
C LEU A 324 10.46 -74.82 58.45
N SER A 325 9.49 -75.17 57.60
CA SER A 325 8.56 -76.26 57.90
C SER A 325 9.30 -77.60 58.13
N ARG A 326 10.32 -77.91 57.32
CA ARG A 326 11.16 -79.11 57.53
C ARG A 326 11.92 -79.06 58.85
N ALA A 327 12.50 -77.92 59.19
CA ALA A 327 13.21 -77.72 60.46
C ALA A 327 12.25 -77.86 61.66
N MET A 328 11.07 -77.26 61.62
CA MET A 328 10.04 -77.41 62.66
C MET A 328 9.61 -78.87 62.85
N VAL A 329 9.44 -79.63 61.76
CA VAL A 329 9.14 -81.07 61.85
C VAL A 329 10.31 -81.84 62.48
N ALA A 330 11.55 -81.52 62.11
CA ALA A 330 12.74 -82.13 62.71
C ALA A 330 12.89 -81.79 64.19
N GLU A 331 12.63 -80.54 64.58
CA GLU A 331 12.61 -80.08 65.97
C GLU A 331 11.53 -80.79 66.78
N ASN A 332 10.29 -80.85 66.26
CA ASN A 332 9.20 -81.60 66.88
C ASN A 332 9.56 -83.09 67.06
N ARG A 333 10.20 -83.71 66.05
CA ARG A 333 10.71 -85.09 66.16
C ARG A 333 11.76 -85.22 67.26
N ALA A 334 12.74 -84.32 67.31
CA ALA A 334 13.78 -84.32 68.34
C ALA A 334 13.19 -84.12 69.74
N ALA A 335 12.22 -83.22 69.90
CA ALA A 335 11.49 -83.00 71.15
C ALA A 335 10.73 -84.26 71.60
N VAL A 336 10.05 -84.97 70.67
CA VAL A 336 9.39 -86.26 70.97
C VAL A 336 10.41 -87.33 71.37
N VAL A 337 11.55 -87.43 70.69
CA VAL A 337 12.63 -88.36 71.06
C VAL A 337 13.15 -88.02 72.47
N MET A 338 13.48 -86.75 72.75
CA MET A 338 13.92 -86.31 74.07
C MET A 338 12.86 -86.56 75.16
N ALA A 339 11.58 -86.35 74.87
CA ALA A 339 10.50 -86.63 75.81
C ALA A 339 10.35 -88.14 76.09
N ASN A 340 10.56 -88.99 75.08
CA ASN A 340 10.58 -90.45 75.27
C ASN A 340 11.79 -90.93 76.07
N GLU A 341 12.96 -90.29 75.95
CA GLU A 341 14.13 -90.56 76.81
C GLU A 341 13.88 -90.27 78.30
N TRP A 342 12.80 -89.56 78.63
CA TRP A 342 12.41 -89.23 80.02
C TRP A 342 11.37 -90.20 80.58
N LYS A 343 11.01 -91.25 79.84
CA LYS A 343 10.06 -92.27 80.28
C LYS A 343 10.74 -93.59 80.59
N ASP A 344 10.25 -94.30 81.60
CA ASP A 344 10.69 -95.65 81.96
C ASP A 344 10.09 -96.72 81.04
N THR A 345 10.46 -97.99 81.22
CA THR A 345 9.93 -99.13 80.44
C THR A 345 8.42 -99.33 80.58
N ASN A 346 7.77 -98.64 81.51
CA ASN A 346 6.34 -98.69 81.79
C ASN A 346 5.62 -97.37 81.40
N ASP A 347 6.26 -96.55 80.57
CA ASP A 347 5.75 -95.31 79.99
C ASP A 347 5.47 -94.19 81.03
N LYS A 348 6.06 -94.29 82.23
CA LYS A 348 5.99 -93.28 83.29
C LYS A 348 7.20 -92.38 83.29
N VAL A 349 7.02 -91.10 83.60
CA VAL A 349 8.13 -90.13 83.66
C VAL A 349 9.11 -90.52 84.77
N ILE A 350 10.39 -90.69 84.41
CA ILE A 350 11.46 -91.04 85.36
C ILE A 350 11.70 -89.85 86.29
N PRO A 351 11.74 -90.04 87.63
CA PRO A 351 12.11 -88.99 88.56
C PRO A 351 13.50 -88.41 88.26
N VAL A 352 13.62 -87.07 88.25
CA VAL A 352 14.83 -86.32 87.83
C VAL A 352 16.13 -86.83 88.47
N LYS A 353 16.10 -87.23 89.75
CA LYS A 353 17.28 -87.76 90.45
C LYS A 353 17.79 -89.08 89.86
N GLN A 354 16.89 -89.98 89.43
CA GLN A 354 17.27 -91.27 88.83
C GLN A 354 17.82 -91.10 87.42
N TRP A 355 17.19 -90.25 86.62
CA TRP A 355 17.61 -89.99 85.25
C TRP A 355 19.03 -89.40 85.15
N LEU A 356 19.38 -88.47 86.05
CA LEU A 356 20.73 -87.88 86.10
C LEU A 356 21.81 -88.91 86.44
N GLU A 357 21.51 -89.88 87.32
CA GLU A 357 22.46 -90.92 87.70
C GLU A 357 22.69 -91.91 86.54
N GLU A 358 21.64 -92.31 85.83
CA GLU A 358 21.74 -93.18 84.64
C GLU A 358 22.55 -92.52 83.50
N ARG A 359 22.33 -91.22 83.23
CA ARG A 359 23.17 -90.48 82.26
C ARG A 359 24.60 -90.28 82.73
N ARG A 360 24.84 -90.12 84.04
CA ARG A 360 26.21 -90.06 84.59
C ARG A 360 26.95 -91.37 84.33
N VAL A 361 26.28 -92.51 84.54
CA VAL A 361 26.83 -93.84 84.23
C VAL A 361 27.10 -94.00 82.73
N LEU A 362 26.14 -93.64 81.86
CA LEU A 362 26.32 -93.72 80.40
C LEU A 362 27.45 -92.81 79.87
N THR A 363 27.62 -91.61 80.43
CA THR A 363 28.68 -90.68 80.00
C THR A 363 30.06 -91.16 80.45
N VAL A 364 30.14 -91.76 81.64
CA VAL A 364 31.37 -92.37 82.16
C VAL A 364 31.74 -93.60 81.33
N THR A 365 30.78 -94.46 80.97
CA THR A 365 31.05 -95.65 80.15
C THR A 365 31.37 -95.32 78.69
N ASN A 366 30.73 -94.32 78.09
CA ASN A 366 30.98 -93.94 76.70
C ASN A 366 32.35 -93.22 76.53
N LYS A 367 32.76 -92.43 77.53
CA LYS A 367 34.13 -91.90 77.60
C LYS A 367 35.18 -93.01 77.76
N LEU A 368 34.88 -94.05 78.54
CA LEU A 368 35.75 -95.23 78.65
C LEU A 368 35.83 -96.03 77.34
N TRP A 369 34.73 -96.12 76.58
CA TRP A 369 34.69 -96.81 75.29
C TRP A 369 35.46 -96.06 74.18
N HIS A 370 35.30 -94.73 74.08
CA HIS A 370 36.07 -93.92 73.13
C HIS A 370 37.57 -93.83 73.46
N CYS A 371 37.97 -93.98 74.72
CA CYS A 371 39.38 -94.09 75.11
C CYS A 371 39.99 -95.48 74.87
N ALA A 372 39.19 -96.51 74.56
CA ALA A 372 39.65 -97.86 74.24
C ALA A 372 39.67 -98.14 72.72
N ALA A 373 39.11 -97.24 71.90
CA ALA A 373 39.03 -97.34 70.45
C ALA A 373 39.98 -96.35 69.71
N ALA A 374 40.85 -95.67 70.46
CA ALA A 374 42.02 -94.94 69.98
C ALA A 374 43.27 -95.69 70.45
#